data_AF-A0A7V5Q0E1-F1
#
_entry.id   AF-A0A7V5Q0E1-F1
#
_cell.length_a   1.000
_cell.length_b   1.000
_cell.length_c   1.000
_cell.angle_alpha   90.00
_cell.angle_beta   90.00
_cell.angle_gamma   90.00
#
_symmetry.space_group_name_H-M   'P 1'
#
loop_
_entity.id
_entity.type
_entity.pdbx_description
1 polymer ?
#
loop_
_entity_poly.entity_id
_entity_poly.type
_entity_poly.pdbx_seq_one_letter_code
_entity_poly.pdbx_strand_id
1 'polypeptide(L)'
;MSEAISSGVGTEPDAGLGVVQSEPDRRSVPAVELARRGWSSPLAVFVCALLLVQSVTGLWIYFLPFSTAAQVQLLVHAVAGLVVLIPYLIYQWRHFLVWYRQKLTAVMVVGYLLMAMVATCMVSGLVVTWQSAVGPRVGPVWDWIHVVSGLATPALLVVHLGLALARRKVAWTRIPAFRMSLRRFGYRGVAWLIGVVVVVVVGAASLRPPSYEFDVPADYSLSAYVDQVAEYHGNPFAPSYARTASNRLVRSELLSNSASCGTSGCHEQIYHEWLPSAHRFSAMNPPFQAVQKLFAQEREPAETRYCAGCHDPISLFAGAKDIHNQSLSAPGMKEGISCVVCHSISSVDERGNADYVLTPPRKYLWEGTTGWRKKISDFLIRAFPRQHLADYDRPVLRTPEFCGSCHKQFIPEALNRTGLSPGQNQFDQWKESHWHKDNPDKNLSCVDCHMRLVPESTDPSAGEAGAVRRSPDDGKHRHHGTIATNMFMPRVMKLPNWKKHVALTEEWIRGETVIPEIAHLW
;
A
#
# COMPACT_ATOMS: atom_id res chain seq x y z
N MET A 1 3.79 -93.70 40.02
CA MET A 1 4.58 -94.94 40.14
C MET A 1 6.00 -94.66 39.70
N SER A 2 6.92 -94.91 40.62
CA SER A 2 8.36 -95.18 40.44
C SER A 2 9.30 -94.11 39.87
N GLU A 3 10.17 -93.67 40.78
CA GLU A 3 11.56 -93.30 40.54
C GLU A 3 12.34 -94.38 39.75
N ALA A 4 13.40 -93.95 39.07
CA ALA A 4 14.68 -94.67 39.06
C ALA A 4 15.84 -93.75 38.63
N ILE A 5 16.87 -93.75 39.47
CA ILE A 5 18.17 -93.06 39.42
C ILE A 5 19.23 -94.02 38.85
N SER A 6 20.40 -93.46 38.46
CA SER A 6 21.75 -94.08 38.39
C SER A 6 22.21 -94.41 36.96
N SER A 7 23.46 -94.24 36.49
CA SER A 7 24.79 -93.69 36.86
C SER A 7 25.66 -93.91 35.58
N GLY A 8 26.84 -93.38 35.30
CA GLY A 8 27.79 -92.48 35.94
C GLY A 8 29.02 -92.26 35.00
N VAL A 9 29.91 -91.38 35.46
CA VAL A 9 31.38 -91.30 35.23
C VAL A 9 31.94 -90.75 33.90
N GLY A 10 32.32 -89.45 33.91
CA GLY A 10 33.73 -89.01 34.01
C GLY A 10 34.55 -88.74 32.72
N THR A 11 34.82 -87.46 32.43
CA THR A 11 36.16 -86.83 32.20
C THR A 11 35.99 -85.34 31.80
N GLU A 12 36.68 -84.42 32.50
CA GLU A 12 36.76 -82.97 32.23
C GLU A 12 37.83 -82.64 31.13
N PRO A 13 38.14 -81.36 30.82
CA PRO A 13 37.29 -80.32 30.24
C PRO A 13 37.94 -79.76 28.94
N ASP A 14 37.18 -79.16 28.03
CA ASP A 14 37.80 -78.31 27.00
C ASP A 14 37.04 -76.99 26.83
N ALA A 15 37.78 -75.91 27.09
CA ALA A 15 37.31 -74.54 27.15
C ALA A 15 37.16 -73.99 25.72
N GLY A 16 36.00 -74.19 25.13
CA GLY A 16 35.59 -73.53 23.89
C GLY A 16 35.00 -72.15 24.16
N LEU A 17 35.82 -71.10 24.03
CA LEU A 17 35.40 -69.69 23.97
C LEU A 17 34.35 -69.48 22.88
N GLY A 18 33.07 -69.48 23.27
CA GLY A 18 31.97 -69.02 22.43
C GLY A 18 32.10 -67.53 22.18
N VAL A 19 32.50 -67.18 20.95
CA VAL A 19 32.42 -65.82 20.42
C VAL A 19 30.93 -65.44 20.36
N VAL A 20 30.47 -64.72 21.38
CA VAL A 20 29.21 -63.98 21.35
C VAL A 20 29.33 -62.97 20.21
N GLN A 21 28.65 -63.23 19.09
CA GLN A 21 28.38 -62.20 18.10
C GLN A 21 27.49 -61.15 18.77
N SER A 22 28.12 -60.08 19.25
CA SER A 22 27.41 -58.87 19.65
C SER A 22 26.71 -58.29 18.43
N GLU A 23 25.41 -57.98 18.58
CA GLU A 23 24.70 -57.13 17.65
C GLU A 23 25.52 -55.85 17.39
N PRO A 24 25.55 -55.33 16.15
CA PRO A 24 26.26 -54.10 15.86
C PRO A 24 25.65 -52.95 16.66
N ASP A 25 26.43 -52.47 17.63
CA ASP A 25 26.16 -51.30 18.45
C ASP A 25 25.79 -50.10 17.56
N ARG A 26 24.57 -49.57 17.71
CA ARG A 26 24.09 -48.35 17.02
C ARG A 26 24.78 -47.08 17.53
N ARG A 27 26.07 -47.14 17.90
CA ARG A 27 26.85 -45.99 18.39
C ARG A 27 27.83 -45.48 17.33
N SER A 28 27.56 -44.23 16.95
CA SER A 28 28.40 -43.28 16.23
C SER A 28 28.60 -43.49 14.73
N VAL A 29 27.55 -43.19 13.94
CA VAL A 29 27.78 -42.71 12.56
C VAL A 29 28.81 -41.55 12.65
N PRO A 30 29.93 -41.59 11.92
CA PRO A 30 30.95 -40.54 12.01
C PRO A 30 30.31 -39.17 11.77
N ALA A 31 30.72 -38.15 12.55
CA ALA A 31 30.15 -36.80 12.48
C ALA A 31 30.21 -36.18 11.06
N VAL A 32 31.10 -36.68 10.20
CA VAL A 32 31.22 -36.32 8.78
C VAL A 32 30.11 -36.95 7.93
N GLU A 33 29.74 -38.21 8.19
CA GLU A 33 28.67 -38.91 7.47
C GLU A 33 27.29 -38.38 7.84
N LEU A 34 27.07 -38.06 9.13
CA LEU A 34 25.87 -37.33 9.58
C LEU A 34 25.72 -35.99 8.86
N ALA A 35 26.80 -35.23 8.74
CA ALA A 35 26.79 -33.96 8.01
C ALA A 35 26.55 -34.17 6.51
N ARG A 36 27.18 -35.17 5.88
CA ARG A 36 26.96 -35.50 4.46
C ARG A 36 25.48 -35.79 4.18
N ARG A 37 24.85 -36.60 5.03
CA ARG A 37 23.41 -36.91 4.96
C ARG A 37 22.56 -35.64 5.08
N GLY A 38 22.92 -34.73 5.98
CA GLY A 38 22.29 -33.42 6.12
C GLY A 38 22.34 -32.59 4.84
N TRP A 39 23.53 -32.44 4.23
CA TRP A 39 23.71 -31.69 2.98
C TRP A 39 23.03 -32.34 1.77
N SER A 40 22.75 -33.65 1.81
CA SER A 40 21.97 -34.34 0.78
C SER A 40 20.46 -34.35 1.05
N SER A 41 20.00 -33.89 2.22
CA SER A 41 18.60 -33.96 2.63
C SER A 41 17.72 -33.09 1.73
N PRO A 42 16.68 -33.66 1.08
CA PRO A 42 15.72 -32.87 0.30
C PRO A 42 15.03 -31.79 1.14
N LEU A 43 14.71 -32.12 2.40
CA LEU A 43 14.09 -31.18 3.33
C LEU A 43 15.01 -30.01 3.68
N ALA A 44 16.31 -30.28 3.88
CA ALA A 44 17.29 -29.22 4.15
C ALA A 44 17.46 -28.29 2.93
N VAL A 45 17.55 -28.87 1.73
CA VAL A 45 17.60 -28.10 0.48
C VAL A 45 16.35 -27.23 0.33
N PHE A 46 15.16 -27.81 0.52
CA PHE A 46 13.90 -27.10 0.39
C PHE A 46 13.79 -25.92 1.37
N VAL A 47 14.07 -26.16 2.65
CA VAL A 47 14.00 -25.11 3.68
C VAL A 47 15.03 -24.02 3.43
N CYS A 48 16.30 -24.36 3.17
CA CYS A 48 17.32 -23.34 2.91
C CYS A 48 17.07 -22.57 1.61
N ALA A 49 16.55 -23.23 0.56
CA ALA A 49 16.19 -22.57 -0.67
C ALA A 49 15.04 -21.58 -0.47
N LEU A 50 13.99 -21.96 0.26
CA LEU A 50 12.89 -21.04 0.58
C LEU A 50 13.35 -19.91 1.51
N LEU A 51 14.20 -20.16 2.49
CA LEU A 51 14.78 -19.08 3.32
C LEU A 51 15.59 -18.10 2.46
N LEU A 52 16.37 -18.59 1.49
CA LEU A 52 17.07 -17.74 0.52
C LEU A 52 16.08 -16.91 -0.31
N VAL A 53 15.02 -17.55 -0.83
CA VAL A 53 13.94 -16.85 -1.54
C VAL A 53 13.32 -15.78 -0.66
N GLN A 54 12.97 -16.08 0.59
CA GLN A 54 12.42 -15.13 1.56
C GLN A 54 13.37 -13.96 1.81
N SER A 55 14.66 -14.22 1.99
CA SER A 55 15.66 -13.14 2.16
C SER A 55 15.75 -12.23 0.94
N VAL A 56 15.86 -12.80 -0.27
CA VAL A 56 15.98 -12.00 -1.51
C VAL A 56 14.71 -11.20 -1.79
N THR A 57 13.54 -11.85 -1.66
CA THR A 57 12.24 -11.21 -1.90
C THR A 57 11.89 -10.20 -0.79
N GLY A 58 12.30 -10.43 0.45
CA GLY A 58 12.17 -9.46 1.55
C GLY A 58 13.01 -8.20 1.31
N LEU A 59 14.26 -8.36 0.87
CA LEU A 59 15.13 -7.23 0.49
C LEU A 59 14.56 -6.45 -0.71
N TRP A 60 13.96 -7.15 -1.69
CA TRP A 60 13.31 -6.51 -2.84
C TRP A 60 12.26 -5.49 -2.38
N ILE A 61 11.34 -5.87 -1.48
CA ILE A 61 10.27 -5.00 -0.97
C ILE A 61 10.82 -3.70 -0.38
N TYR A 62 12.02 -3.75 0.20
CA TYR A 62 12.66 -2.61 0.84
C TYR A 62 13.42 -1.69 -0.11
N PHE A 63 14.18 -2.27 -1.04
CA PHE A 63 15.16 -1.53 -1.83
C PHE A 63 14.74 -1.23 -3.26
N LEU A 64 13.76 -1.94 -3.80
CA LEU A 64 13.34 -1.76 -5.18
C LEU A 64 12.07 -0.91 -5.30
N PRO A 65 11.93 -0.12 -6.38
CA PRO A 65 10.81 0.78 -6.57
C PRO A 65 9.50 0.01 -6.81
N PHE A 66 8.39 0.70 -6.56
CA PHE A 66 7.06 0.20 -6.87
C PHE A 66 6.93 -0.13 -8.35
N SER A 67 6.49 -1.36 -8.64
CA SER A 67 6.31 -1.89 -9.99
C SER A 67 5.36 -3.09 -9.94
N THR A 68 4.85 -3.51 -11.10
CA THR A 68 4.10 -4.77 -11.20
C THR A 68 4.92 -5.97 -10.70
N ALA A 69 6.23 -6.00 -10.97
CA ALA A 69 7.12 -7.05 -10.49
C ALA A 69 7.23 -7.05 -8.96
N ALA A 70 7.35 -5.88 -8.32
CA ALA A 70 7.37 -5.78 -6.86
C ALA A 70 6.07 -6.30 -6.24
N GLN A 71 4.90 -5.99 -6.83
CA GLN A 71 3.61 -6.48 -6.34
C GLN A 71 3.48 -8.00 -6.48
N VAL A 72 3.84 -8.57 -7.63
CA VAL A 72 3.84 -10.03 -7.84
C VAL A 72 4.82 -10.71 -6.87
N GLN A 73 6.01 -10.15 -6.72
CA GLN A 73 7.02 -10.65 -5.80
C GLN A 73 6.54 -10.61 -4.35
N LEU A 74 5.81 -9.57 -3.91
CA LEU A 74 5.24 -9.49 -2.57
C LEU A 74 4.24 -10.63 -2.30
N LEU A 75 3.39 -10.95 -3.28
CA LEU A 75 2.48 -12.10 -3.18
C LEU A 75 3.26 -13.41 -3.08
N VAL A 76 4.31 -13.57 -3.89
CA VAL A 76 5.21 -14.74 -3.83
C VAL A 76 5.89 -14.84 -2.47
N HIS A 77 6.36 -13.72 -1.89
CA HIS A 77 6.98 -13.67 -0.57
C HIS A 77 6.01 -14.18 0.50
N ALA A 78 4.79 -13.61 0.56
CA ALA A 78 3.77 -14.01 1.51
C ALA A 78 3.38 -15.48 1.39
N VAL A 79 3.11 -15.96 0.17
CA VAL A 79 2.74 -17.37 -0.07
C VAL A 79 3.89 -18.32 0.27
N ALA A 80 5.10 -18.04 -0.19
CA ALA A 80 6.27 -18.86 0.11
C ALA A 80 6.58 -18.83 1.63
N GLY A 81 6.23 -17.75 2.33
CA GLY A 81 6.39 -17.60 3.77
C GLY A 81 5.47 -18.55 4.53
N LEU A 82 4.22 -18.68 4.07
CA LEU A 82 3.26 -19.66 4.60
C LEU A 82 3.69 -21.10 4.29
N VAL A 83 4.18 -21.36 3.08
CA VAL A 83 4.62 -22.70 2.64
C VAL A 83 5.82 -23.20 3.44
N VAL A 84 6.75 -22.31 3.82
CA VAL A 84 7.97 -22.73 4.54
C VAL A 84 7.71 -23.07 6.02
N LEU A 85 6.58 -22.66 6.61
CA LEU A 85 6.31 -22.80 8.05
C LEU A 85 6.50 -24.22 8.57
N ILE A 86 5.69 -25.17 8.07
CA ILE A 86 5.68 -26.55 8.54
C ILE A 86 7.01 -27.26 8.20
N PRO A 87 7.52 -27.19 6.95
CA PRO A 87 8.81 -27.80 6.60
C PRO A 87 9.97 -27.28 7.43
N TYR A 88 10.01 -25.96 7.74
CA TYR A 88 11.02 -25.38 8.61
C TYR A 88 10.94 -25.97 10.02
N LEU A 89 9.75 -26.02 10.63
CA LEU A 89 9.60 -26.57 11.99
C LEU A 89 10.06 -28.05 12.07
N ILE A 90 9.69 -28.87 11.08
CA ILE A 90 10.12 -30.26 11.00
C ILE A 90 11.64 -30.34 10.81
N TYR A 91 12.21 -29.55 9.91
CA TYR A 91 13.65 -29.51 9.67
C TYR A 91 14.40 -29.09 10.93
N GLN A 92 13.96 -28.01 11.56
CA GLN A 92 14.61 -27.40 12.71
C GLN A 92 14.57 -28.33 13.92
N TRP A 93 13.45 -29.00 14.17
CA TRP A 93 13.34 -30.01 15.21
C TRP A 93 14.30 -31.18 14.97
N ARG A 94 14.34 -31.72 13.74
CA ARG A 94 15.28 -32.79 13.38
C ARG A 94 16.74 -32.34 13.51
N HIS A 95 17.05 -31.13 13.06
CA HIS A 95 18.39 -30.56 13.14
C HIS A 95 18.82 -30.39 14.61
N PHE A 96 17.94 -29.84 15.46
CA PHE A 96 18.17 -29.72 16.89
C PHE A 96 18.45 -31.08 17.54
N LEU A 97 17.60 -32.08 17.28
CA LEU A 97 17.76 -33.42 17.86
C LEU A 97 19.09 -34.10 17.52
N VAL A 98 19.66 -33.82 16.35
CA VAL A 98 20.97 -34.37 15.94
C VAL A 98 22.12 -33.76 16.75
N TRP A 99 22.02 -32.49 17.15
CA TRP A 99 23.15 -31.75 17.74
C TRP A 99 23.00 -31.44 19.23
N TYR A 100 21.80 -31.48 19.83
CA TYR A 100 21.59 -30.97 21.20
C TYR A 100 22.35 -31.72 22.30
N ARG A 101 22.69 -33.01 22.08
CA ARG A 101 23.48 -33.82 23.03
C ARG A 101 24.99 -33.59 22.91
N GLN A 102 25.45 -32.81 21.92
CA GLN A 102 26.86 -32.54 21.70
C GLN A 102 27.34 -31.40 22.62
N LYS A 103 28.66 -31.33 22.87
CA LYS A 103 29.25 -30.20 23.60
C LYS A 103 28.95 -28.89 22.87
N LEU A 104 28.60 -27.85 23.63
CA LEU A 104 28.28 -26.54 23.08
C LEU A 104 29.48 -25.96 22.31
N THR A 105 29.21 -25.43 21.12
CA THR A 105 30.23 -24.85 20.22
C THR A 105 29.73 -23.54 19.64
N ALA A 106 30.64 -22.69 19.15
CA ALA A 106 30.26 -21.44 18.48
C ALA A 106 29.26 -21.66 17.32
N VAL A 107 29.38 -22.75 16.56
CA VAL A 107 28.43 -23.12 15.49
C VAL A 107 27.02 -23.35 16.05
N MET A 108 26.92 -24.04 17.19
CA MET A 108 25.63 -24.32 17.85
C MET A 108 25.03 -23.05 18.45
N VAL A 109 25.84 -22.18 19.07
CA VAL A 109 25.37 -20.89 19.62
C VAL A 109 24.80 -20.01 18.50
N VAL A 110 25.54 -19.83 17.41
CA VAL A 110 25.03 -19.10 16.23
C VAL A 110 23.80 -19.81 15.62
N GLY A 111 23.77 -21.15 15.65
CA GLY A 111 22.62 -21.93 15.18
C GLY A 111 21.36 -21.74 16.04
N TYR A 112 21.49 -21.66 17.37
CA TYR A 112 20.37 -21.36 18.26
C TYR A 112 19.89 -19.92 18.11
N LEU A 113 20.82 -18.97 17.96
CA LEU A 113 20.47 -17.58 17.67
C LEU A 113 19.74 -17.45 16.32
N LEU A 114 20.23 -18.12 15.27
CA LEU A 114 19.57 -18.17 13.97
C LEU A 114 18.18 -18.81 14.08
N MET A 115 18.04 -19.91 14.82
CA MET A 115 16.77 -20.58 15.05
C MET A 115 15.75 -19.63 15.71
N ALA A 116 16.16 -18.92 16.77
CA ALA A 116 15.33 -17.93 17.43
C ALA A 116 14.95 -16.79 16.48
N MET A 117 15.91 -16.28 15.71
CA MET A 117 15.67 -15.17 14.78
C MET A 117 14.71 -15.54 13.65
N VAL A 118 14.87 -16.72 13.05
CA VAL A 118 13.93 -17.21 12.03
C VAL A 118 12.55 -17.42 12.63
N ALA A 119 12.44 -17.96 13.85
CA ALA A 119 11.14 -18.11 14.51
C ALA A 119 10.48 -16.75 14.76
N THR A 120 11.22 -15.75 15.25
CA THR A 120 10.74 -14.36 15.40
C THR A 120 10.28 -13.79 14.06
N CYS A 121 11.06 -13.97 13.00
CA CYS A 121 10.72 -13.52 11.64
C CYS A 121 9.46 -14.19 11.10
N MET A 122 9.27 -15.48 11.35
CA MET A 122 8.08 -16.23 10.93
C MET A 122 6.83 -15.79 11.70
N VAL A 123 6.92 -15.63 13.02
CA VAL A 123 5.79 -15.17 13.84
C VAL A 123 5.40 -13.75 13.45
N SER A 124 6.36 -12.83 13.37
CA SER A 124 6.09 -11.46 12.93
C SER A 124 5.57 -11.40 11.49
N GLY A 125 6.10 -12.22 10.57
CA GLY A 125 5.62 -12.31 9.20
C GLY A 125 4.18 -12.83 9.08
N LEU A 126 3.80 -13.80 9.93
CA LEU A 126 2.42 -14.25 10.07
C LEU A 126 1.49 -13.13 10.55
N VAL A 127 1.92 -12.37 11.55
CA VAL A 127 1.15 -11.23 12.07
C VAL A 127 0.99 -10.15 11.00
N VAL A 128 2.06 -9.75 10.32
CA VAL A 128 2.03 -8.75 9.24
C VAL A 128 1.14 -9.22 8.07
N THR A 129 1.24 -10.51 7.70
CA THR A 129 0.39 -11.10 6.65
C THR A 129 -1.09 -11.06 7.05
N TRP A 130 -1.40 -11.42 8.30
CA TRP A 130 -2.76 -11.37 8.84
C TRP A 130 -3.30 -9.94 8.90
N GLN A 131 -2.53 -8.99 9.42
CA GLN A 131 -2.89 -7.56 9.47
C GLN A 131 -3.13 -6.99 8.06
N SER A 132 -2.33 -7.39 7.07
CA SER A 132 -2.51 -6.97 5.68
C SER A 132 -3.79 -7.56 5.07
N ALA A 133 -4.16 -8.78 5.45
CA ALA A 133 -5.32 -9.47 4.90
C ALA A 133 -6.66 -8.99 5.48
N VAL A 134 -6.72 -8.68 6.78
CA VAL A 134 -7.99 -8.37 7.48
C VAL A 134 -7.97 -7.11 8.34
N GLY A 135 -6.79 -6.59 8.68
CA GLY A 135 -6.66 -5.40 9.51
C GLY A 135 -6.83 -4.09 8.71
N PRO A 136 -6.93 -2.93 9.39
CA PRO A 136 -7.00 -1.63 8.73
C PRO A 136 -5.65 -1.20 8.15
N ARG A 137 -4.55 -1.49 8.86
CA ARG A 137 -3.16 -1.23 8.45
C ARG A 137 -2.21 -2.19 9.18
N VAL A 138 -0.98 -2.31 8.69
CA VAL A 138 0.08 -3.03 9.40
C VAL A 138 0.56 -2.19 10.59
N GLY A 139 0.71 -2.82 11.76
CA GLY A 139 1.20 -2.15 12.96
C GLY A 139 2.70 -1.88 12.87
N PRO A 140 3.19 -0.67 13.21
CA PRO A 140 4.59 -0.29 13.04
C PRO A 140 5.55 -1.18 13.83
N VAL A 141 5.16 -1.62 15.02
CA VAL A 141 5.97 -2.51 15.87
C VAL A 141 6.22 -3.87 15.19
N TRP A 142 5.16 -4.48 14.63
CA TRP A 142 5.27 -5.80 13.99
C TRP A 142 6.03 -5.73 12.67
N ASP A 143 5.83 -4.66 11.90
CA ASP A 143 6.63 -4.40 10.70
C ASP A 143 8.12 -4.30 11.06
N TRP A 144 8.48 -3.47 12.05
CA TRP A 144 9.87 -3.34 12.50
C TRP A 144 10.48 -4.66 13.00
N ILE A 145 9.75 -5.44 13.80
CA ILE A 145 10.22 -6.76 14.26
C ILE A 145 10.48 -7.67 13.07
N HIS A 146 9.56 -7.72 12.10
CA HIS A 146 9.69 -8.58 10.92
C HIS A 146 10.91 -8.18 10.07
N VAL A 147 11.13 -6.89 9.89
CA VAL A 147 12.22 -6.36 9.07
C VAL A 147 13.57 -6.60 9.71
N VAL A 148 13.72 -6.25 10.99
CA VAL A 148 14.99 -6.43 11.71
C VAL A 148 15.34 -7.91 11.81
N SER A 149 14.37 -8.76 12.14
CA SER A 149 14.62 -10.21 12.20
C SER A 149 14.87 -10.82 10.81
N GLY A 150 14.19 -10.32 9.78
CA GLY A 150 14.39 -10.70 8.38
C GLY A 150 15.74 -10.29 7.82
N LEU A 151 16.33 -9.18 8.26
CA LEU A 151 17.70 -8.75 7.90
C LEU A 151 18.77 -9.51 8.71
N ALA A 152 18.51 -9.78 9.99
CA ALA A 152 19.44 -10.53 10.84
C ALA A 152 19.55 -12.01 10.42
N THR A 153 18.45 -12.61 9.96
CA THR A 153 18.38 -14.02 9.53
C THR A 153 19.42 -14.40 8.45
N PRO A 154 19.50 -13.73 7.27
CA PRO A 154 20.48 -14.07 6.25
C PRO A 154 21.92 -13.85 6.73
N ALA A 155 22.19 -12.80 7.53
CA ALA A 155 23.51 -12.57 8.10
C ALA A 155 23.94 -13.73 9.02
N LEU A 156 23.07 -14.13 9.95
CA LEU A 156 23.30 -15.26 10.85
C LEU A 156 23.40 -16.59 10.10
N LEU A 157 22.61 -16.79 9.05
CA LEU A 157 22.65 -17.98 8.21
C LEU A 157 24.00 -18.09 7.49
N VAL A 158 24.50 -17.01 6.90
CA VAL A 158 25.82 -16.97 6.25
C VAL A 158 26.93 -17.30 7.25
N VAL A 159 26.90 -16.70 8.45
CA VAL A 159 27.88 -16.98 9.51
C VAL A 159 27.78 -18.44 9.98
N HIS A 160 26.58 -18.95 10.23
CA HIS A 160 26.36 -20.33 10.68
C HIS A 160 26.90 -21.34 9.66
N LEU A 161 26.54 -21.18 8.37
CA LEU A 161 27.01 -22.04 7.29
C LEU A 161 28.53 -21.91 7.09
N GLY A 162 29.07 -20.69 7.15
CA GLY A 162 30.50 -20.42 7.04
C GLY A 162 31.32 -21.12 8.13
N LEU A 163 30.92 -20.99 9.39
CA LEU A 163 31.57 -21.68 10.51
C LEU A 163 31.41 -23.21 10.42
N ALA A 164 30.25 -23.69 10.01
CA ALA A 164 30.01 -25.12 9.80
C ALA A 164 30.91 -25.71 8.69
N LEU A 165 31.13 -24.97 7.61
CA LEU A 165 32.04 -25.35 6.51
C LEU A 165 33.50 -25.23 6.92
N ALA A 166 33.89 -24.18 7.65
CA ALA A 166 35.25 -23.98 8.14
C ALA A 166 35.69 -25.13 9.09
N ARG A 167 34.82 -25.52 10.03
CA ARG A 167 35.04 -26.69 10.90
C ARG A 167 35.19 -28.00 10.13
N ARG A 168 34.67 -28.07 8.91
CA ARG A 168 34.67 -29.26 8.05
C ARG A 168 35.60 -29.12 6.86
N LYS A 169 36.57 -28.20 6.90
CA LYS A 169 37.52 -27.92 5.81
C LYS A 169 38.16 -29.18 5.25
N VAL A 170 38.68 -30.05 6.12
CA VAL A 170 39.31 -31.32 5.72
C VAL A 170 38.31 -32.24 5.02
N ALA A 171 37.06 -32.34 5.51
CA ALA A 171 36.04 -33.20 4.93
C ALA A 171 35.63 -32.74 3.52
N TRP A 172 35.34 -31.46 3.30
CA TRP A 172 34.90 -31.00 1.97
C TRP A 172 36.05 -30.84 0.96
N THR A 173 37.29 -30.71 1.43
CA THR A 173 38.48 -30.71 0.57
C THR A 173 38.95 -32.12 0.20
N ARG A 174 38.91 -33.10 1.13
CA ARG A 174 39.48 -34.43 0.89
C ARG A 174 38.46 -35.52 0.55
N ILE A 175 37.17 -35.34 0.82
CA ILE A 175 36.13 -36.36 0.56
C ILE A 175 35.27 -35.94 -0.65
N PRO A 176 35.45 -36.57 -1.83
CA PRO A 176 34.72 -36.21 -3.05
C PRO A 176 33.20 -36.29 -2.89
N ALA A 177 32.71 -37.31 -2.16
CA ALA A 177 31.29 -37.48 -1.90
C ALA A 177 30.69 -36.32 -1.09
N PHE A 178 31.42 -35.79 -0.10
CA PHE A 178 30.97 -34.62 0.68
C PHE A 178 30.94 -33.37 -0.20
N ARG A 179 31.99 -33.14 -0.99
CA ARG A 179 32.07 -32.01 -1.93
C ARG A 179 30.92 -32.04 -2.94
N MET A 180 30.58 -33.23 -3.46
CA MET A 180 29.47 -33.41 -4.39
C MET A 180 28.12 -33.08 -3.74
N SER A 181 27.88 -33.54 -2.50
CA SER A 181 26.67 -33.18 -1.75
C SER A 181 26.54 -31.67 -1.58
N LEU A 182 27.62 -30.97 -1.21
CA LEU A 182 27.63 -29.52 -1.04
C LEU A 182 27.35 -28.77 -2.36
N ARG A 183 27.98 -29.19 -3.48
CA ARG A 183 27.73 -28.60 -4.80
C ARG A 183 26.28 -28.80 -5.24
N ARG A 184 25.74 -30.01 -5.07
CA ARG A 184 24.32 -30.31 -5.39
C ARG A 184 23.37 -29.49 -4.53
N PHE A 185 23.68 -29.29 -3.25
CA PHE A 185 22.91 -28.42 -2.37
C PHE A 185 22.88 -26.98 -2.90
N GLY A 186 24.04 -26.42 -3.24
CA GLY A 186 24.16 -25.08 -3.81
C GLY A 186 23.42 -24.92 -5.15
N TYR A 187 23.63 -25.84 -6.10
CA TYR A 187 22.96 -25.79 -7.40
C TYR A 187 21.43 -25.88 -7.28
N ARG A 188 20.93 -26.74 -6.38
CA ARG A 188 19.48 -26.81 -6.12
C ARG A 188 18.96 -25.50 -5.53
N GLY A 189 19.66 -24.90 -4.57
CA GLY A 189 19.29 -23.59 -4.02
C GLY A 189 19.22 -22.49 -5.09
N VAL A 190 20.23 -22.42 -5.97
CA VAL A 190 20.25 -21.47 -7.10
C VAL A 190 19.11 -21.76 -8.09
N ALA A 191 18.84 -23.03 -8.42
CA ALA A 191 17.75 -23.40 -9.32
C ALA A 191 16.37 -22.96 -8.78
N TRP A 192 16.15 -23.08 -7.46
CA TRP A 192 14.94 -22.56 -6.81
C TRP A 192 14.83 -21.05 -6.92
N LEU A 193 15.91 -20.31 -6.67
CA LEU A 193 15.94 -18.86 -6.79
C LEU A 193 15.63 -18.42 -8.24
N ILE A 194 16.25 -19.06 -9.23
CA ILE A 194 15.97 -18.82 -10.66
C ILE A 194 14.50 -19.10 -10.97
N GLY A 195 13.96 -20.22 -10.48
CA GLY A 195 12.55 -20.55 -10.66
C GLY A 195 11.61 -19.46 -10.13
N VAL A 196 11.89 -18.91 -8.95
CA VAL A 196 11.11 -17.79 -8.39
C VAL A 196 11.24 -16.52 -9.24
N VAL A 197 12.46 -16.18 -9.68
CA VAL A 197 12.67 -15.02 -10.57
C VAL A 197 11.87 -15.20 -11.86
N VAL A 198 11.86 -16.39 -12.47
CA VAL A 198 11.06 -16.68 -13.65
C VAL A 198 9.56 -16.50 -13.36
N VAL A 199 9.05 -17.02 -12.24
CA VAL A 199 7.64 -16.82 -11.85
C VAL A 199 7.29 -15.34 -11.71
N VAL A 200 8.15 -14.55 -11.05
CA VAL A 200 7.94 -13.11 -10.88
C VAL A 200 7.95 -12.38 -12.22
N VAL A 201 8.94 -12.66 -13.07
CA VAL A 201 9.09 -12.00 -14.39
C VAL A 201 7.93 -12.36 -15.32
N VAL A 202 7.58 -13.64 -15.42
CA VAL A 202 6.46 -14.10 -16.27
C VAL A 202 5.13 -13.56 -15.73
N GLY A 203 4.92 -13.61 -14.41
CA GLY A 203 3.74 -13.05 -13.76
C GLY A 203 3.59 -11.55 -14.00
N ALA A 204 4.67 -10.79 -13.84
CA ALA A 204 4.68 -9.35 -14.10
C ALA A 204 4.43 -9.02 -15.58
N ALA A 205 5.04 -9.78 -16.50
CA ALA A 205 4.83 -9.61 -17.93
C ALA A 205 3.39 -9.91 -18.37
N SER A 206 2.70 -10.81 -17.65
CA SER A 206 1.30 -11.18 -17.91
C SER A 206 0.29 -10.20 -17.33
N LEU A 207 0.71 -9.35 -16.38
CA LEU A 207 -0.15 -8.42 -15.62
C LEU A 207 0.15 -6.94 -15.93
N ARG A 208 0.49 -6.63 -17.19
CA ARG A 208 0.82 -5.25 -17.59
C ARG A 208 -0.35 -4.31 -17.29
N PRO A 209 -0.17 -3.30 -16.42
CA PRO A 209 -1.21 -2.33 -16.15
C PRO A 209 -1.51 -1.51 -17.42
N PRO A 210 -2.76 -1.07 -17.63
CA PRO A 210 -3.07 -0.21 -18.75
C PRO A 210 -2.36 1.14 -18.60
N SER A 211 -2.01 1.77 -19.73
CA SER A 211 -1.64 3.19 -19.71
C SER A 211 -2.87 4.01 -19.40
N TYR A 212 -2.81 4.79 -18.33
CA TYR A 212 -3.88 5.72 -17.95
C TYR A 212 -3.71 7.09 -18.59
N GLU A 213 -2.52 7.45 -19.04
CA GLU A 213 -2.27 8.70 -19.76
C GLU A 213 -2.28 8.48 -21.27
N PHE A 214 -2.76 9.47 -22.01
CA PHE A 214 -2.79 9.50 -23.48
C PHE A 214 -2.61 10.92 -24.01
N ASP A 215 -2.09 11.02 -25.23
CA ASP A 215 -1.78 12.32 -25.84
C ASP A 215 -3.05 13.10 -26.17
N VAL A 216 -2.92 14.42 -26.15
CA VAL A 216 -4.00 15.33 -26.55
C VAL A 216 -4.25 15.14 -28.06
N PRO A 217 -5.48 14.79 -28.48
CA PRO A 217 -5.83 14.66 -29.89
C PRO A 217 -5.59 15.96 -30.67
N ALA A 218 -5.24 15.86 -31.95
CA ALA A 218 -4.94 17.04 -32.77
C ALA A 218 -6.16 17.94 -33.02
N ASP A 219 -7.36 17.37 -32.96
CA ASP A 219 -8.67 18.05 -33.06
C ASP A 219 -9.19 18.58 -31.71
N TYR A 220 -8.50 18.28 -30.61
CA TYR A 220 -8.84 18.82 -29.29
C TYR A 220 -8.26 20.22 -29.14
N SER A 221 -9.04 21.25 -29.49
CA SER A 221 -8.61 22.64 -29.49
C SER A 221 -9.24 23.46 -28.35
N LEU A 222 -8.70 24.65 -28.13
CA LEU A 222 -9.37 25.72 -27.37
C LEU A 222 -10.45 26.39 -28.24
N SER A 223 -11.31 27.20 -27.62
CA SER A 223 -12.19 28.08 -28.39
C SER A 223 -11.38 29.16 -29.09
N ALA A 224 -11.88 29.67 -30.21
CA ALA A 224 -11.16 30.66 -31.02
C ALA A 224 -10.80 31.94 -30.24
N TYR A 225 -11.56 32.29 -29.20
CA TYR A 225 -11.28 33.45 -28.36
C TYR A 225 -10.25 33.12 -27.27
N VAL A 226 -10.40 31.99 -26.58
CA VAL A 226 -9.46 31.57 -25.52
C VAL A 226 -8.08 31.29 -26.10
N ASP A 227 -7.99 30.77 -27.32
CA ASP A 227 -6.73 30.49 -28.02
C ASP A 227 -5.90 31.76 -28.32
N GLN A 228 -6.52 32.94 -28.30
CA GLN A 228 -5.81 34.22 -28.49
C GLN A 228 -5.09 34.69 -27.22
N VAL A 229 -5.40 34.09 -26.07
CA VAL A 229 -4.87 34.51 -24.78
C VAL A 229 -3.59 33.74 -24.47
N ALA A 230 -2.45 34.42 -24.56
CA ALA A 230 -1.12 33.83 -24.41
C ALA A 230 -0.92 33.06 -23.08
N GLU A 231 -1.61 33.47 -22.01
CA GLU A 231 -1.55 32.80 -20.69
C GLU A 231 -2.02 31.33 -20.74
N TYR A 232 -2.90 30.99 -21.69
CA TYR A 232 -3.47 29.65 -21.83
C TYR A 232 -2.74 28.76 -22.84
N HIS A 233 -1.75 29.29 -23.55
CA HIS A 233 -1.01 28.55 -24.56
C HIS A 233 -0.29 27.35 -23.94
N GLY A 234 -0.48 26.17 -24.56
CA GLY A 234 0.11 24.92 -24.11
C GLY A 234 -0.60 24.24 -22.94
N ASN A 235 -1.68 24.82 -22.38
CA ASN A 235 -2.54 24.14 -21.43
C ASN A 235 -3.78 23.55 -22.12
N PRO A 236 -3.88 22.21 -22.29
CA PRO A 236 -5.06 21.59 -22.92
C PRO A 236 -6.35 21.75 -22.08
N PHE A 237 -6.23 22.10 -20.80
CA PHE A 237 -7.36 22.25 -19.89
C PHE A 237 -7.83 23.70 -19.75
N ALA A 238 -7.20 24.63 -20.48
CA ALA A 238 -7.63 26.03 -20.49
C ALA A 238 -9.09 26.17 -20.99
N PRO A 239 -9.84 27.18 -20.50
CA PRO A 239 -9.40 28.29 -19.66
C PRO A 239 -9.41 28.02 -18.14
N SER A 240 -9.40 26.75 -17.70
CA SER A 240 -8.97 26.41 -16.33
C SER A 240 -7.44 26.43 -16.23
N TYR A 241 -6.90 26.75 -15.06
CA TYR A 241 -5.46 26.63 -14.79
C TYR A 241 -5.04 25.22 -14.35
N ALA A 242 -6.00 24.29 -14.25
CA ALA A 242 -5.73 22.91 -13.88
C ALA A 242 -4.81 22.27 -14.90
N ARG A 243 -3.86 21.46 -14.43
CA ARG A 243 -2.89 20.76 -15.28
C ARG A 243 -2.69 19.34 -14.79
N THR A 244 -2.28 18.45 -15.68
CA THR A 244 -1.63 17.20 -15.29
C THR A 244 -0.13 17.42 -15.26
N ALA A 245 0.61 16.67 -14.45
CA ALA A 245 2.08 16.79 -14.38
C ALA A 245 2.78 16.60 -15.73
N SER A 246 2.13 15.91 -16.67
CA SER A 246 2.60 15.64 -18.03
C SER A 246 1.94 16.53 -19.10
N ASN A 247 0.95 17.36 -18.75
CA ASN A 247 0.02 18.02 -19.69
C ASN A 247 -0.68 17.05 -20.67
N ARG A 248 -0.77 15.76 -20.33
CA ARG A 248 -1.50 14.75 -21.11
C ARG A 248 -2.89 14.51 -20.51
N LEU A 249 -3.78 13.94 -21.32
CA LEU A 249 -5.10 13.52 -20.87
C LEU A 249 -5.01 12.21 -20.08
N VAL A 250 -6.00 11.97 -19.23
CA VAL A 250 -6.05 10.83 -18.31
C VAL A 250 -7.38 10.08 -18.47
N ARG A 251 -7.30 8.75 -18.57
CA ARG A 251 -8.48 7.88 -18.59
C ARG A 251 -9.32 8.10 -17.33
N SER A 252 -10.62 8.34 -17.48
CA SER A 252 -11.49 8.73 -16.38
C SER A 252 -11.62 7.66 -15.28
N GLU A 253 -11.38 6.39 -15.60
CA GLU A 253 -11.33 5.30 -14.61
C GLU A 253 -10.19 5.46 -13.60
N LEU A 254 -9.13 6.21 -13.93
CA LEU A 254 -8.06 6.50 -12.98
C LEU A 254 -8.54 7.41 -11.85
N LEU A 255 -9.36 8.40 -12.20
CA LEU A 255 -9.81 9.49 -11.31
C LEU A 255 -11.18 9.24 -10.70
N SER A 256 -11.81 8.10 -10.97
CA SER A 256 -13.14 7.75 -10.46
C SER A 256 -13.07 6.52 -9.55
N ASN A 257 -14.21 5.94 -9.22
CA ASN A 257 -14.37 4.75 -8.39
C ASN A 257 -13.98 4.98 -6.92
N SER A 258 -14.40 6.10 -6.33
CA SER A 258 -14.20 6.40 -4.90
C SER A 258 -14.70 5.29 -3.96
N ALA A 259 -15.67 4.49 -4.40
CA ALA A 259 -16.15 3.31 -3.68
C ALA A 259 -15.05 2.27 -3.38
N SER A 260 -13.99 2.18 -4.20
CA SER A 260 -12.87 1.28 -3.93
C SER A 260 -12.03 1.70 -2.72
N CYS A 261 -12.08 2.98 -2.32
CA CYS A 261 -11.41 3.49 -1.12
C CYS A 261 -12.19 3.10 0.14
N GLY A 262 -13.52 3.01 0.05
CA GLY A 262 -14.43 2.65 1.15
C GLY A 262 -14.67 1.15 1.33
N THR A 263 -13.75 0.28 0.88
CA THR A 263 -13.87 -1.18 1.11
C THR A 263 -13.54 -1.56 2.55
N SER A 264 -13.93 -2.78 2.96
CA SER A 264 -13.82 -3.18 4.36
C SER A 264 -12.39 -3.12 4.90
N GLY A 265 -12.20 -2.41 6.02
CA GLY A 265 -10.89 -2.15 6.63
C GLY A 265 -10.05 -1.12 5.87
N CYS A 266 -10.66 -0.26 5.06
CA CYS A 266 -10.04 0.91 4.44
C CYS A 266 -10.79 2.18 4.90
N HIS A 267 -11.12 3.09 4.00
CA HIS A 267 -11.67 4.41 4.32
C HIS A 267 -13.21 4.44 4.38
N GLU A 268 -13.81 3.49 5.12
CA GLU A 268 -15.28 3.33 5.18
C GLU A 268 -15.98 4.55 5.76
N GLN A 269 -15.50 5.05 6.90
CA GLN A 269 -16.07 6.21 7.59
C GLN A 269 -16.02 7.44 6.69
N ILE A 270 -14.82 7.75 6.17
CA ILE A 270 -14.58 8.86 5.26
C ILE A 270 -15.44 8.78 3.99
N TYR A 271 -15.53 7.60 3.36
CA TYR A 271 -16.36 7.42 2.17
C TYR A 271 -17.83 7.76 2.46
N HIS A 272 -18.36 7.29 3.59
CA HIS A 272 -19.74 7.57 4.00
C HIS A 272 -20.01 9.04 4.33
N GLU A 273 -19.00 9.78 4.80
CA GLU A 273 -19.06 11.22 5.05
C GLU A 273 -19.00 12.04 3.76
N TRP A 274 -18.18 11.60 2.79
CA TRP A 274 -18.03 12.24 1.48
C TRP A 274 -19.28 12.08 0.61
N LEU A 275 -19.99 10.94 0.67
CA LEU A 275 -21.15 10.66 -0.17
C LEU A 275 -22.21 11.79 -0.27
N PRO A 276 -22.63 12.45 0.83
CA PRO A 276 -23.56 13.57 0.77
C PRO A 276 -22.90 14.94 0.55
N SER A 277 -21.57 15.04 0.48
CA SER A 277 -20.85 16.32 0.40
C SER A 277 -21.04 17.06 -0.92
N ALA A 278 -20.95 18.39 -0.90
CA ALA A 278 -20.98 19.23 -2.10
C ALA A 278 -19.88 18.88 -3.11
N HIS A 279 -18.72 18.45 -2.62
CA HIS A 279 -17.60 18.00 -3.44
C HIS A 279 -17.97 16.78 -4.28
N ARG A 280 -18.59 15.76 -3.67
CA ARG A 280 -19.05 14.55 -4.36
C ARG A 280 -20.01 14.85 -5.50
N PHE A 281 -21.00 15.72 -5.27
CA PHE A 281 -22.07 15.95 -6.26
C PHE A 281 -21.85 17.23 -7.07
N SER A 282 -20.65 17.83 -7.02
CA SER A 282 -20.32 19.10 -7.67
C SER A 282 -20.66 19.13 -9.17
N ALA A 283 -20.43 18.03 -9.90
CA ALA A 283 -20.82 17.85 -11.30
C ALA A 283 -22.31 17.48 -11.52
N MET A 284 -22.96 16.94 -10.49
CA MET A 284 -24.34 16.43 -10.51
C MET A 284 -25.37 17.39 -9.93
N ASN A 285 -24.94 18.57 -9.48
CA ASN A 285 -25.81 19.61 -8.96
C ASN A 285 -26.72 20.15 -10.09
N PRO A 286 -28.06 20.00 -10.03
CA PRO A 286 -28.94 20.36 -11.14
C PRO A 286 -28.86 21.84 -11.60
N PRO A 287 -28.85 22.84 -10.70
CA PRO A 287 -28.49 24.22 -11.06
C PRO A 287 -27.20 24.35 -11.86
N PHE A 288 -26.13 23.68 -11.43
CA PHE A 288 -24.85 23.70 -12.15
C PHE A 288 -24.95 23.08 -13.54
N GLN A 289 -25.63 21.92 -13.67
CA GLN A 289 -25.82 21.28 -14.97
C GLN A 289 -26.61 22.16 -15.94
N ALA A 290 -27.63 22.88 -15.44
CA ALA A 290 -28.38 23.84 -16.24
C ALA A 290 -27.51 25.00 -16.72
N VAL A 291 -26.71 25.60 -15.82
CA VAL A 291 -25.78 26.69 -16.15
C VAL A 291 -24.71 26.22 -17.13
N GLN A 292 -24.09 25.05 -16.92
CA GLN A 292 -23.08 24.51 -17.83
C GLN A 292 -23.65 24.28 -19.22
N LYS A 293 -24.86 23.72 -19.32
CA LYS A 293 -25.52 23.48 -20.61
C LYS A 293 -25.80 24.79 -21.33
N LEU A 294 -26.35 25.79 -20.63
CA LEU A 294 -26.62 27.11 -21.21
C LEU A 294 -25.32 27.79 -21.66
N PHE A 295 -24.29 27.73 -20.82
CA PHE A 295 -22.98 28.28 -21.13
C PHE A 295 -22.38 27.65 -22.38
N ALA A 296 -22.45 26.32 -22.52
CA ALA A 296 -21.98 25.62 -23.72
C ALA A 296 -22.80 25.95 -24.98
N GLN A 297 -24.08 26.29 -24.84
CA GLN A 297 -24.98 26.66 -25.95
C GLN A 297 -24.76 28.10 -26.42
N GLU A 298 -24.55 29.03 -25.50
CA GLU A 298 -24.30 30.44 -25.80
C GLU A 298 -22.85 30.72 -26.20
N ARG A 299 -21.93 29.84 -25.78
CA ARG A 299 -20.50 29.90 -26.06
C ARG A 299 -20.08 28.65 -26.84
N GLU A 300 -18.95 28.05 -26.46
CA GLU A 300 -18.47 26.80 -27.00
C GLU A 300 -18.28 25.77 -25.87
N PRO A 301 -18.50 24.47 -26.15
CA PRO A 301 -18.20 23.38 -25.23
C PRO A 301 -16.82 23.46 -24.56
N ALA A 302 -15.78 23.85 -25.30
CA ALA A 302 -14.41 23.96 -24.80
C ALA A 302 -14.27 25.02 -23.69
N GLU A 303 -15.07 26.08 -23.69
CA GLU A 303 -15.02 27.12 -22.65
C GLU A 303 -15.55 26.60 -21.29
N THR A 304 -16.34 25.51 -21.29
CA THR A 304 -16.80 24.87 -20.04
C THR A 304 -15.68 24.22 -19.23
N ARG A 305 -14.47 24.09 -19.78
CA ARG A 305 -13.27 23.63 -19.06
C ARG A 305 -12.99 24.50 -17.82
N TYR A 306 -13.29 25.80 -17.89
CA TYR A 306 -13.25 26.70 -16.74
C TYR A 306 -14.07 26.18 -15.55
N CYS A 307 -15.31 25.78 -15.79
CA CYS A 307 -16.20 25.24 -14.77
C CYS A 307 -15.70 23.86 -14.29
N ALA A 308 -15.20 23.06 -15.23
CA ALA A 308 -14.80 21.68 -15.00
C ALA A 308 -13.58 21.55 -14.07
N GLY A 309 -12.69 22.55 -14.03
CA GLY A 309 -11.54 22.56 -13.13
C GLY A 309 -11.92 22.42 -11.65
N CYS A 310 -13.06 22.99 -11.24
CA CYS A 310 -13.53 22.93 -9.86
C CYS A 310 -14.71 21.99 -9.65
N HIS A 311 -15.55 21.74 -10.67
CA HIS A 311 -16.81 20.99 -10.51
C HIS A 311 -16.80 19.59 -11.12
N ASP A 312 -16.02 19.37 -12.18
CA ASP A 312 -16.01 18.09 -12.91
C ASP A 312 -14.60 17.76 -13.45
N PRO A 313 -13.59 17.60 -12.57
CA PRO A 313 -12.21 17.39 -13.02
C PRO A 313 -12.02 16.05 -13.70
N ILE A 314 -12.87 15.06 -13.39
CA ILE A 314 -12.87 13.76 -14.08
C ILE A 314 -13.12 13.97 -15.58
N SER A 315 -14.15 14.72 -15.95
CA SER A 315 -14.43 15.00 -17.36
C SER A 315 -13.42 15.96 -17.97
N LEU A 316 -12.88 16.91 -17.20
CA LEU A 316 -11.81 17.81 -17.67
C LEU A 316 -10.57 17.02 -18.11
N PHE A 317 -10.02 16.21 -17.20
CA PHE A 317 -8.77 15.49 -17.46
C PHE A 317 -8.95 14.34 -18.45
N ALA A 318 -10.16 13.81 -18.61
CA ALA A 318 -10.50 12.85 -19.66
C ALA A 318 -10.66 13.46 -21.06
N GLY A 319 -10.53 14.79 -21.20
CA GLY A 319 -10.75 15.49 -22.47
C GLY A 319 -12.20 15.51 -22.92
N ALA A 320 -13.16 15.29 -22.02
CA ALA A 320 -14.57 15.22 -22.36
C ALA A 320 -15.23 16.59 -22.51
N LYS A 321 -14.59 17.67 -22.04
CA LYS A 321 -15.03 19.06 -22.25
C LYS A 321 -14.58 19.56 -23.63
N ASP A 322 -15.15 18.95 -24.66
CA ASP A 322 -14.72 19.10 -26.05
C ASP A 322 -15.89 19.45 -26.98
N ILE A 323 -15.59 20.11 -28.10
CA ILE A 323 -16.59 20.53 -29.09
C ILE A 323 -17.32 19.34 -29.75
N HIS A 324 -16.68 18.18 -29.82
CA HIS A 324 -17.25 16.97 -30.40
C HIS A 324 -18.06 16.16 -29.39
N ASN A 325 -17.98 16.49 -28.09
CA ASN A 325 -18.71 15.80 -27.03
C ASN A 325 -19.88 16.62 -26.48
N GLN A 326 -21.05 16.48 -27.09
CA GLN A 326 -22.27 17.17 -26.65
C GLN A 326 -22.72 16.83 -25.22
N SER A 327 -22.30 15.69 -24.68
CA SER A 327 -22.60 15.32 -23.28
C SER A 327 -21.75 16.08 -22.28
N LEU A 328 -20.60 16.63 -22.72
CA LEU A 328 -19.56 17.25 -21.88
C LEU A 328 -19.06 16.33 -20.75
N SER A 329 -19.29 15.02 -20.86
CA SER A 329 -19.21 14.10 -19.72
C SER A 329 -18.28 12.93 -20.00
N ALA A 330 -17.57 12.46 -18.98
CA ALA A 330 -16.80 11.21 -19.00
C ALA A 330 -17.39 10.17 -18.03
N PRO A 331 -17.16 8.86 -18.25
CA PRO A 331 -17.49 7.83 -17.26
C PRO A 331 -16.89 8.18 -15.89
N GLY A 332 -17.70 8.09 -14.84
CA GLY A 332 -17.27 8.45 -13.47
C GLY A 332 -17.53 9.90 -13.05
N MET A 333 -17.91 10.80 -13.96
CA MET A 333 -18.21 12.22 -13.64
C MET A 333 -19.21 12.43 -12.50
N LYS A 334 -20.05 11.43 -12.20
CA LYS A 334 -21.08 11.50 -11.15
C LYS A 334 -20.48 11.59 -9.74
N GLU A 335 -19.17 11.37 -9.62
CA GLU A 335 -18.40 11.58 -8.40
C GLU A 335 -17.90 13.01 -8.23
N GLY A 336 -18.06 13.89 -9.24
CA GLY A 336 -17.60 15.27 -9.18
C GLY A 336 -16.13 15.35 -8.77
N ILE A 337 -15.89 15.87 -7.56
CA ILE A 337 -14.60 15.78 -6.87
C ILE A 337 -14.53 14.45 -6.11
N SER A 338 -13.99 13.44 -6.80
CA SER A 338 -13.74 12.12 -6.23
C SER A 338 -12.61 12.13 -5.19
N CYS A 339 -12.49 11.03 -4.43
CA CYS A 339 -11.34 10.82 -3.55
C CYS A 339 -10.02 10.97 -4.32
N VAL A 340 -9.93 10.34 -5.50
CA VAL A 340 -8.70 10.35 -6.30
C VAL A 340 -8.40 11.75 -6.83
N VAL A 341 -9.40 12.52 -7.27
CA VAL A 341 -9.18 13.90 -7.74
C VAL A 341 -8.53 14.74 -6.65
N CYS A 342 -9.11 14.81 -5.45
CA CYS A 342 -8.51 15.57 -4.34
C CYS A 342 -7.11 15.06 -3.99
N HIS A 343 -6.98 13.75 -3.76
CA HIS A 343 -5.75 13.19 -3.23
C HIS A 343 -4.61 13.06 -4.26
N SER A 344 -4.89 13.23 -5.57
CA SER A 344 -3.87 13.20 -6.63
C SER A 344 -3.37 14.58 -7.06
N ILE A 345 -3.86 15.67 -6.45
CA ILE A 345 -3.25 17.00 -6.60
C ILE A 345 -1.87 16.98 -5.91
N SER A 346 -0.83 17.35 -6.65
CA SER A 346 0.57 17.35 -6.18
C SER A 346 1.07 18.73 -5.80
N SER A 347 0.53 19.78 -6.41
CA SER A 347 0.89 21.16 -6.14
C SER A 347 -0.25 22.09 -6.52
N VAL A 348 -0.28 23.25 -5.89
CA VAL A 348 -1.28 24.30 -6.10
C VAL A 348 -0.61 25.66 -6.17
N ASP A 349 -1.28 26.61 -6.80
CA ASP A 349 -0.94 28.03 -6.80
C ASP A 349 -2.08 28.82 -6.13
N GLU A 350 -1.79 30.02 -5.65
CA GLU A 350 -2.76 30.90 -4.99
C GLU A 350 -3.57 31.76 -5.97
N ARG A 351 -3.34 31.62 -7.29
CA ARG A 351 -4.08 32.36 -8.32
C ARG A 351 -5.59 32.13 -8.24
N GLY A 352 -6.03 30.89 -7.99
CA GLY A 352 -7.43 30.47 -8.09
C GLY A 352 -7.81 29.94 -9.47
N ASN A 353 -9.11 29.69 -9.72
CA ASN A 353 -9.62 29.09 -10.96
C ASN A 353 -9.02 27.72 -11.30
N ALA A 354 -8.94 26.86 -10.28
CA ALA A 354 -8.37 25.52 -10.33
C ALA A 354 -6.88 25.49 -10.70
N ASP A 355 -6.08 26.47 -10.24
CA ASP A 355 -4.63 26.45 -10.45
C ASP A 355 -3.95 25.40 -9.57
N TYR A 356 -4.03 24.15 -10.03
CA TYR A 356 -3.42 22.99 -9.41
C TYR A 356 -2.84 22.05 -10.47
N VAL A 357 -1.85 21.26 -10.05
CA VAL A 357 -1.28 20.18 -10.85
C VAL A 357 -1.73 18.85 -10.26
N LEU A 358 -2.36 18.03 -11.09
CA LEU A 358 -2.70 16.65 -10.80
C LEU A 358 -1.56 15.74 -11.27
N THR A 359 -0.98 14.97 -10.35
CA THR A 359 -0.04 13.90 -10.70
C THR A 359 -0.80 12.57 -10.66
N PRO A 360 -1.06 11.93 -11.82
CA PRO A 360 -1.80 10.68 -11.91
C PRO A 360 -1.25 9.61 -10.94
N PRO A 361 -2.08 9.02 -10.06
CA PRO A 361 -1.59 8.03 -9.10
C PRO A 361 -1.25 6.71 -9.79
N ARG A 362 -0.31 5.96 -9.23
CA ARG A 362 -0.01 4.59 -9.68
C ARG A 362 -0.99 3.63 -9.02
N LYS A 363 -1.64 2.81 -9.85
CA LYS A 363 -2.62 1.82 -9.37
C LYS A 363 -1.96 0.52 -8.93
N TYR A 364 -2.46 -0.03 -7.82
CA TYR A 364 -2.17 -1.40 -7.44
C TYR A 364 -2.90 -2.38 -8.36
N LEU A 365 -2.37 -3.60 -8.45
CA LEU A 365 -2.97 -4.68 -9.22
C LEU A 365 -4.41 -4.90 -8.74
N TRP A 366 -5.33 -4.68 -9.67
CA TRP A 366 -6.76 -4.86 -9.47
C TRP A 366 -7.44 -3.91 -8.48
N GLU A 367 -6.83 -2.75 -8.19
CA GLU A 367 -7.39 -1.71 -7.30
C GLU A 367 -8.82 -1.29 -7.68
N GLY A 368 -9.07 -1.10 -8.97
CA GLY A 368 -10.38 -0.73 -9.51
C GLY A 368 -11.37 -1.88 -9.72
N THR A 369 -11.07 -3.09 -9.23
CA THR A 369 -11.92 -4.27 -9.43
C THR A 369 -12.79 -4.58 -8.21
N THR A 370 -13.59 -5.65 -8.29
CA THR A 370 -14.44 -6.14 -7.20
C THR A 370 -14.15 -7.61 -6.87
N GLY A 371 -14.75 -8.13 -5.80
CA GLY A 371 -14.63 -9.55 -5.43
C GLY A 371 -13.23 -9.93 -4.93
N TRP A 372 -12.77 -11.13 -5.28
CA TRP A 372 -11.50 -11.67 -4.77
C TRP A 372 -10.26 -10.90 -5.24
N ARG A 373 -10.31 -10.31 -6.45
CA ARG A 373 -9.23 -9.48 -6.99
C ARG A 373 -9.02 -8.21 -6.17
N LYS A 374 -10.12 -7.56 -5.76
CA LYS A 374 -10.08 -6.40 -4.85
C LYS A 374 -9.43 -6.77 -3.51
N LYS A 375 -9.77 -7.94 -2.95
CA LYS A 375 -9.12 -8.41 -1.70
C LYS A 375 -7.61 -8.55 -1.84
N ILE A 376 -7.11 -8.97 -3.01
CA ILE A 376 -5.67 -9.01 -3.28
C ILE A 376 -5.09 -7.59 -3.37
N SER A 377 -5.77 -6.66 -4.05
CA SER A 377 -5.34 -5.27 -4.07
C SER A 377 -5.27 -4.67 -2.66
N ASP A 378 -6.25 -4.95 -1.81
CA ASP A 378 -6.30 -4.42 -0.44
C ASP A 378 -5.17 -4.99 0.41
N PHE A 379 -4.89 -6.29 0.24
CA PHE A 379 -3.71 -6.91 0.83
C PHE A 379 -2.42 -6.22 0.37
N LEU A 380 -2.25 -5.98 -0.94
CA LEU A 380 -1.07 -5.35 -1.51
C LEU A 380 -0.88 -3.91 -1.00
N ILE A 381 -1.96 -3.14 -0.92
CA ILE A 381 -1.94 -1.76 -0.40
C ILE A 381 -1.49 -1.75 1.06
N ARG A 382 -2.03 -2.63 1.91
CA ARG A 382 -1.66 -2.70 3.33
C ARG A 382 -0.27 -3.27 3.57
N ALA A 383 0.13 -4.28 2.79
CA ALA A 383 1.44 -4.92 2.90
C ALA A 383 2.57 -4.07 2.30
N PHE A 384 2.25 -3.16 1.36
CA PHE A 384 3.22 -2.24 0.77
C PHE A 384 2.66 -0.82 0.67
N PRO A 385 2.41 -0.13 1.80
CA PRO A 385 1.64 1.11 1.85
C PRO A 385 2.39 2.34 1.36
N ARG A 386 3.72 2.26 1.21
CA ARG A 386 4.57 3.41 0.83
C ARG A 386 4.12 4.08 -0.46
N GLN A 387 3.71 3.29 -1.45
CA GLN A 387 3.24 3.83 -2.72
C GLN A 387 1.88 4.51 -2.59
N HIS A 388 0.95 3.89 -1.85
CA HIS A 388 -0.35 4.50 -1.53
C HIS A 388 -0.19 5.85 -0.83
N LEU A 389 0.67 5.93 0.20
CA LEU A 389 0.95 7.19 0.91
C LEU A 389 1.62 8.23 0.00
N ALA A 390 2.61 7.84 -0.82
CA ALA A 390 3.29 8.78 -1.71
C ALA A 390 2.35 9.40 -2.78
N ASP A 391 1.37 8.64 -3.25
CA ASP A 391 0.45 9.12 -4.27
C ASP A 391 -0.77 9.85 -3.72
N TYR A 392 -1.24 9.53 -2.50
CA TYR A 392 -2.50 10.04 -1.93
C TYR A 392 -2.37 10.86 -0.65
N ASP A 393 -1.23 10.84 0.06
CA ASP A 393 -1.04 11.58 1.31
C ASP A 393 0.05 12.66 1.16
N ARG A 394 -0.25 13.66 0.33
CA ARG A 394 0.71 14.73 0.02
C ARG A 394 0.57 15.91 1.00
N PRO A 395 1.67 16.59 1.38
CA PRO A 395 1.63 17.73 2.30
C PRO A 395 0.68 18.85 1.87
N VAL A 396 0.54 19.10 0.56
CA VAL A 396 -0.33 20.16 0.01
C VAL A 396 -1.78 20.03 0.49
N LEU A 397 -2.28 18.82 0.73
CA LEU A 397 -3.66 18.57 1.19
C LEU A 397 -3.98 19.22 2.54
N ARG A 398 -2.95 19.57 3.31
CA ARG A 398 -3.07 20.16 4.65
C ARG A 398 -3.00 21.69 4.63
N THR A 399 -2.77 22.31 3.47
CA THR A 399 -2.56 23.76 3.38
C THR A 399 -3.83 24.48 2.94
N PRO A 400 -4.06 25.73 3.38
CA PRO A 400 -5.18 26.54 2.94
C PRO A 400 -5.20 26.78 1.41
N GLU A 401 -4.02 26.87 0.78
CA GLU A 401 -3.85 27.09 -0.67
C GLU A 401 -4.47 25.94 -1.48
N PHE A 402 -4.48 24.72 -0.93
CA PHE A 402 -5.17 23.59 -1.56
C PHE A 402 -6.65 23.89 -1.76
N CYS A 403 -7.32 24.37 -0.71
CA CYS A 403 -8.72 24.81 -0.81
C CYS A 403 -8.83 26.05 -1.70
N GLY A 404 -7.88 26.99 -1.60
CA GLY A 404 -7.82 28.22 -2.38
C GLY A 404 -7.78 28.00 -3.89
N SER A 405 -7.16 26.91 -4.37
CA SER A 405 -7.12 26.58 -5.79
C SER A 405 -8.53 26.53 -6.43
N CYS A 406 -9.55 26.10 -5.69
CA CYS A 406 -10.95 26.07 -6.15
C CYS A 406 -11.84 27.14 -5.50
N HIS A 407 -11.55 27.54 -4.26
CA HIS A 407 -12.33 28.52 -3.48
C HIS A 407 -11.83 29.98 -3.63
N LYS A 408 -11.03 30.21 -4.67
CA LYS A 408 -10.72 31.53 -5.22
C LYS A 408 -11.07 31.51 -6.70
N GLN A 409 -12.09 32.28 -7.05
CA GLN A 409 -12.63 32.36 -8.39
C GLN A 409 -12.61 33.81 -8.88
N PHE A 410 -12.25 33.97 -10.13
CA PHE A 410 -12.45 35.19 -10.90
C PHE A 410 -12.91 34.82 -12.29
N ILE A 411 -13.61 35.71 -12.98
CA ILE A 411 -14.01 35.51 -14.37
C ILE A 411 -12.97 36.23 -15.24
N PRO A 412 -12.08 35.50 -15.95
CA PRO A 412 -11.10 36.13 -16.82
C PRO A 412 -11.77 36.78 -18.02
N GLU A 413 -11.08 37.77 -18.60
CA GLU A 413 -11.50 38.41 -19.86
C GLU A 413 -11.70 37.39 -20.98
N ALA A 414 -10.89 36.33 -20.98
CA ALA A 414 -11.00 35.18 -21.88
C ALA A 414 -12.39 34.52 -21.91
N LEU A 415 -13.23 34.73 -20.89
CA LEU A 415 -14.58 34.18 -20.83
C LEU A 415 -15.66 35.26 -20.94
N ASN A 416 -15.50 36.39 -20.25
CA ASN A 416 -16.55 37.43 -20.24
C ASN A 416 -16.42 38.47 -21.36
N ARG A 417 -15.26 38.58 -22.03
CA ARG A 417 -14.93 39.53 -23.11
C ARG A 417 -14.96 41.01 -22.71
N THR A 418 -14.94 41.34 -21.42
CA THR A 418 -15.03 42.72 -20.93
C THR A 418 -13.90 43.12 -19.99
N GLY A 419 -13.20 42.16 -19.39
CA GLY A 419 -12.07 42.38 -18.50
C GLY A 419 -12.09 41.41 -17.32
N LEU A 420 -11.08 41.47 -16.46
CA LEU A 420 -11.07 40.65 -15.24
C LEU A 420 -12.22 41.06 -14.30
N SER A 421 -13.09 40.12 -13.95
CA SER A 421 -14.18 40.34 -13.00
C SER A 421 -14.03 39.48 -11.75
N PRO A 422 -14.14 40.04 -10.53
CA PRO A 422 -14.13 39.26 -9.30
C PRO A 422 -15.25 38.21 -9.27
N GLY A 423 -14.92 37.00 -8.82
CA GLY A 423 -15.87 35.92 -8.59
C GLY A 423 -15.98 35.59 -7.09
N GLN A 424 -16.36 34.35 -6.78
CA GLN A 424 -16.36 33.86 -5.41
C GLN A 424 -14.93 33.78 -4.88
N ASN A 425 -14.61 34.53 -3.84
CA ASN A 425 -13.26 34.55 -3.27
C ASN A 425 -13.31 34.49 -1.75
N GLN A 426 -13.33 33.28 -1.20
CA GLN A 426 -13.28 33.06 0.25
C GLN A 426 -11.85 32.94 0.76
N PHE A 427 -10.91 32.55 -0.11
CA PHE A 427 -9.50 32.36 0.27
C PHE A 427 -8.84 33.67 0.66
N ASP A 428 -8.91 34.72 -0.18
CA ASP A 428 -8.26 35.99 0.13
C ASP A 428 -8.94 36.68 1.33
N GLN A 429 -10.28 36.57 1.45
CA GLN A 429 -11.01 37.06 2.62
C GLN A 429 -10.56 36.38 3.92
N TRP A 430 -10.31 35.07 3.89
CA TRP A 430 -9.72 34.36 5.03
C TRP A 430 -8.29 34.82 5.31
N LYS A 431 -7.47 34.97 4.27
CA LYS A 431 -6.05 35.37 4.38
C LYS A 431 -5.88 36.78 4.98
N GLU A 432 -6.82 37.67 4.72
CA GLU A 432 -6.90 39.03 5.28
C GLU A 432 -7.57 39.08 6.67
N SER A 433 -8.22 37.99 7.10
CA SER A 433 -8.93 37.94 8.38
C SER A 433 -8.01 37.76 9.58
N HIS A 434 -8.57 37.95 10.78
CA HIS A 434 -7.85 37.67 12.04
C HIS A 434 -7.61 36.18 12.31
N TRP A 435 -8.15 35.28 11.49
CA TRP A 435 -7.95 33.83 11.60
C TRP A 435 -6.64 33.37 10.95
N HIS A 436 -6.10 34.16 10.01
CA HIS A 436 -4.81 33.92 9.40
C HIS A 436 -3.69 34.56 10.25
N LYS A 437 -2.78 33.73 10.75
CA LYS A 437 -1.67 34.14 11.63
C LYS A 437 -0.39 33.40 11.27
N ASP A 438 0.75 34.09 11.39
CA ASP A 438 2.07 33.47 11.21
C ASP A 438 2.35 32.39 12.27
N ASN A 439 1.77 32.54 13.47
CA ASN A 439 1.88 31.54 14.53
C ASN A 439 0.93 30.36 14.23
N PRO A 440 1.44 29.15 13.96
CA PRO A 440 0.61 27.99 13.62
C PRO A 440 -0.42 27.63 14.70
N ASP A 441 -0.09 27.84 15.99
CA ASP A 441 -1.00 27.55 17.10
C ASP A 441 -2.21 28.48 17.12
N LYS A 442 -2.08 29.68 16.53
CA LYS A 442 -3.16 30.67 16.43
C LYS A 442 -3.80 30.74 15.05
N ASN A 443 -3.21 30.08 14.06
CA ASN A 443 -3.72 30.05 12.69
C ASN A 443 -4.85 29.03 12.56
N LEU A 444 -6.03 29.46 12.15
CA LEU A 444 -7.16 28.58 11.84
C LEU A 444 -7.30 28.43 10.34
N SER A 445 -7.03 27.24 9.82
CA SER A 445 -7.15 26.92 8.40
C SER A 445 -8.54 26.41 8.01
N CYS A 446 -8.79 26.30 6.71
CA CYS A 446 -10.03 25.74 6.18
C CYS A 446 -10.33 24.33 6.72
N VAL A 447 -9.29 23.48 6.83
CA VAL A 447 -9.42 22.08 7.28
C VAL A 447 -9.67 21.95 8.77
N ASP A 448 -9.31 22.96 9.58
CA ASP A 448 -9.56 22.95 11.01
C ASP A 448 -11.07 23.04 11.33
N CYS A 449 -11.79 23.87 10.57
CA CYS A 449 -13.23 24.07 10.73
C CYS A 449 -14.07 23.09 9.89
N HIS A 450 -13.80 23.00 8.58
CA HIS A 450 -14.67 22.27 7.65
C HIS A 450 -14.39 20.77 7.59
N MET A 451 -13.17 20.35 7.94
CA MET A 451 -12.78 18.93 8.05
C MET A 451 -12.47 18.58 9.51
N ARG A 452 -13.42 18.86 10.41
CA ARG A 452 -13.28 18.64 11.84
C ARG A 452 -12.86 17.21 12.19
N LEU A 453 -12.20 17.04 13.32
CA LEU A 453 -11.79 15.72 13.79
C LEU A 453 -12.96 14.91 14.34
N VAL A 454 -12.96 13.62 14.02
CA VAL A 454 -13.91 12.63 14.51
C VAL A 454 -13.15 11.65 15.42
N PRO A 455 -13.48 11.56 16.72
CA PRO A 455 -12.82 10.65 17.66
C PRO A 455 -13.19 9.19 17.42
N GLU A 456 -12.41 8.29 18.01
CA GLU A 456 -12.65 6.84 17.99
C GLU A 456 -12.78 6.28 16.57
N SER A 457 -11.92 6.79 15.68
CA SER A 457 -11.89 6.41 14.28
C SER A 457 -11.31 5.00 14.09
N THR A 458 -11.94 4.22 13.21
CA THR A 458 -11.44 2.93 12.74
C THR A 458 -10.77 3.04 11.38
N ASP A 459 -10.75 4.24 10.80
CA ASP A 459 -10.12 4.55 9.52
C ASP A 459 -8.58 4.38 9.61
N PRO A 460 -7.91 3.83 8.59
CA PRO A 460 -6.45 3.73 8.56
C PRO A 460 -5.71 5.06 8.70
N SER A 461 -6.35 6.19 8.37
CA SER A 461 -5.84 7.56 8.55
C SER A 461 -5.93 8.09 9.99
N ALA A 462 -6.52 7.31 10.91
CA ALA A 462 -6.55 7.69 12.33
C ALA A 462 -5.13 7.89 12.89
N GLY A 463 -4.93 9.00 13.61
CA GLY A 463 -3.60 9.36 14.13
C GLY A 463 -2.62 9.78 13.03
N GLU A 464 -3.05 10.67 12.14
CA GLU A 464 -2.22 11.20 11.06
C GLU A 464 -1.14 12.15 11.60
N ALA A 465 0.11 11.92 11.22
CA ALA A 465 1.24 12.78 11.59
C ALA A 465 1.37 14.00 10.66
N GLY A 466 1.97 15.09 11.14
CA GLY A 466 2.38 16.23 10.30
C GLY A 466 1.32 17.29 10.03
N ALA A 467 0.13 17.19 10.64
CA ALA A 467 -0.88 18.24 10.64
C ALA A 467 -0.92 18.98 12.00
N VAL A 468 -1.22 20.27 11.97
CA VAL A 468 -1.37 21.10 13.18
C VAL A 468 -2.51 20.55 14.04
N ARG A 469 -2.34 20.58 15.38
CA ARG A 469 -3.31 20.07 16.38
C ARG A 469 -3.64 18.58 16.22
N ARG A 470 -2.69 17.78 15.73
CA ARG A 470 -2.79 16.32 15.56
C ARG A 470 -1.64 15.62 16.25
N SER A 471 -1.87 14.39 16.68
CA SER A 471 -0.81 13.48 17.12
C SER A 471 -1.01 12.09 16.51
N PRO A 472 0.07 11.30 16.37
CA PRO A 472 -0.03 9.93 15.85
C PRO A 472 -0.95 9.00 16.65
N ASP A 473 -1.25 9.36 17.89
CA ASP A 473 -2.02 8.56 18.85
C ASP A 473 -3.41 9.15 19.17
N ASP A 474 -3.83 10.21 18.46
CA ASP A 474 -5.10 10.90 18.77
C ASP A 474 -6.36 10.08 18.45
N GLY A 475 -6.21 8.98 17.69
CA GLY A 475 -7.30 8.08 17.30
C GLY A 475 -8.40 8.75 16.48
N LYS A 476 -8.10 9.88 15.82
CA LYS A 476 -9.08 10.70 15.09
C LYS A 476 -8.81 10.71 13.60
N HIS A 477 -9.85 10.84 12.77
CA HIS A 477 -9.74 11.17 11.34
C HIS A 477 -10.39 12.53 11.02
N ARG A 478 -10.06 13.11 9.87
CA ARG A 478 -10.66 14.35 9.36
C ARG A 478 -11.99 14.06 8.66
N HIS A 479 -13.08 14.72 9.06
CA HIS A 479 -14.41 14.46 8.49
C HIS A 479 -14.52 14.95 7.03
N HIS A 480 -14.86 14.07 6.09
CA HIS A 480 -14.88 14.39 4.65
C HIS A 480 -16.22 14.90 4.11
N GLY A 481 -17.19 15.13 5.00
CA GLY A 481 -18.46 15.77 4.61
C GLY A 481 -18.35 17.27 4.34
N THR A 482 -17.23 17.91 4.73
CA THR A 482 -16.97 19.36 4.56
C THR A 482 -18.18 20.22 4.97
N ILE A 483 -18.55 20.13 6.25
CA ILE A 483 -19.78 20.73 6.77
C ILE A 483 -19.68 22.26 6.70
N ALA A 484 -20.68 22.88 6.08
CA ALA A 484 -20.77 24.32 5.87
C ALA A 484 -22.24 24.76 5.81
N THR A 485 -22.74 25.20 4.65
CA THR A 485 -24.12 25.71 4.50
C THR A 485 -25.02 24.85 3.61
N ASN A 486 -24.48 23.80 2.99
CA ASN A 486 -25.20 23.02 1.97
C ASN A 486 -26.06 21.88 2.56
N MET A 487 -27.18 22.23 3.20
CA MET A 487 -28.17 21.25 3.67
C MET A 487 -29.22 20.86 2.62
N PHE A 488 -29.50 21.74 1.66
CA PHE A 488 -30.65 21.57 0.77
C PHE A 488 -30.44 20.49 -0.30
N MET A 489 -29.33 20.58 -1.06
CA MET A 489 -29.10 19.71 -2.20
C MET A 489 -28.97 18.22 -1.83
N PRO A 490 -28.24 17.83 -0.77
CA PRO A 490 -28.15 16.42 -0.37
C PRO A 490 -29.52 15.81 -0.06
N ARG A 491 -30.43 16.59 0.54
CA ARG A 491 -31.81 16.20 0.85
C ARG A 491 -32.66 16.04 -0.40
N VAL A 492 -32.65 17.04 -1.30
CA VAL A 492 -33.43 17.02 -2.54
C VAL A 492 -33.01 15.87 -3.44
N MET A 493 -31.70 15.65 -3.58
CA MET A 493 -31.13 14.57 -4.37
C MET A 493 -31.20 13.19 -3.68
N LYS A 494 -31.66 13.14 -2.42
CA LYS A 494 -31.72 11.93 -1.59
C LYS A 494 -30.37 11.17 -1.55
N LEU A 495 -29.26 11.90 -1.42
CA LEU A 495 -27.92 11.31 -1.42
C LEU A 495 -27.74 10.34 -0.24
N PRO A 496 -26.94 9.28 -0.37
CA PRO A 496 -26.64 8.42 0.77
C PRO A 496 -26.16 9.24 1.98
N ASN A 497 -26.63 8.90 3.17
CA ASN A 497 -26.31 9.59 4.43
C ASN A 497 -26.73 11.08 4.52
N TRP A 498 -27.60 11.57 3.63
CA TRP A 498 -28.01 12.98 3.63
C TRP A 498 -28.61 13.45 4.96
N LYS A 499 -29.35 12.60 5.68
CA LYS A 499 -29.97 12.97 6.97
C LYS A 499 -28.93 13.40 8.01
N LYS A 500 -27.83 12.63 8.13
CA LYS A 500 -26.73 12.95 9.04
C LYS A 500 -26.04 14.23 8.59
N HIS A 501 -25.78 14.39 7.30
CA HIS A 501 -25.18 15.61 6.76
C HIS A 501 -26.03 16.86 7.04
N VAL A 502 -27.35 16.77 6.87
CA VAL A 502 -28.29 17.87 7.16
C VAL A 502 -28.27 18.21 8.65
N ALA A 503 -28.37 17.21 9.54
CA ALA A 503 -28.32 17.45 10.98
C ALA A 503 -27.03 18.16 11.40
N LEU A 504 -25.87 17.68 10.93
CA LEU A 504 -24.58 18.32 11.21
C LEU A 504 -24.49 19.74 10.63
N THR A 505 -25.12 19.99 9.49
CA THR A 505 -25.17 21.33 8.87
C THR A 505 -26.09 22.27 9.65
N GLU A 506 -27.22 21.80 10.15
CA GLU A 506 -28.12 22.57 11.01
C GLU A 506 -27.43 22.95 12.34
N GLU A 507 -26.77 21.99 12.99
CA GLU A 507 -25.94 22.23 14.19
C GLU A 507 -24.85 23.27 13.90
N TRP A 508 -24.18 23.17 12.74
CA TRP A 508 -23.13 24.11 12.33
C TRP A 508 -23.68 25.53 12.17
N ILE A 509 -24.76 25.69 11.40
CA ILE A 509 -25.37 27.00 11.12
C ILE A 509 -25.92 27.64 12.40
N ARG A 510 -26.42 26.85 13.35
CA ARG A 510 -26.90 27.34 14.65
C ARG A 510 -25.79 27.67 15.64
N GLY A 511 -24.53 27.37 15.32
CA GLY A 511 -23.41 27.54 16.25
C GLY A 511 -23.40 26.53 17.39
N GLU A 512 -24.10 25.41 17.23
CA GLU A 512 -24.18 24.33 18.23
C GLU A 512 -23.00 23.35 18.12
N THR A 513 -22.27 23.37 16.99
CA THR A 513 -21.09 22.55 16.79
C THR A 513 -19.90 23.06 17.62
N VAL A 514 -19.45 22.25 18.58
CA VAL A 514 -18.19 22.46 19.31
C VAL A 514 -17.07 21.68 18.62
N ILE A 515 -15.95 22.34 18.31
CA ILE A 515 -14.71 21.70 17.83
C ILE A 515 -13.64 21.84 18.93
N PRO A 516 -13.46 20.81 19.78
CA PRO A 516 -12.58 20.89 20.95
C PRO A 516 -11.15 21.34 20.63
N GLU A 517 -10.63 20.96 19.48
CA GLU A 517 -9.25 21.24 19.04
C GLU A 517 -8.98 22.73 18.83
N ILE A 518 -10.02 23.51 18.54
CA ILE A 518 -9.92 24.94 18.24
C ILE A 518 -10.79 25.80 19.16
N ALA A 519 -11.46 25.20 20.14
CA ALA A 519 -12.37 25.89 21.06
C ALA A 519 -11.69 26.98 21.90
N HIS A 520 -10.36 26.94 22.05
CA HIS A 520 -9.57 27.95 22.75
C HIS A 520 -9.12 29.12 21.86
N LEU A 521 -9.37 29.03 20.55
CA LEU A 521 -9.02 30.03 19.54
C LEU A 521 -10.24 30.83 19.08
N TRP A 522 -11.43 30.23 19.21
CA TRP A 522 -12.73 30.89 19.13
C TRP A 522 -13.02 31.67 20.41
#